data_AF-A0A088S9G8-F1
#
_entry.id   AF-A0A088S9G8-F1
#
_cell.length_a   1.000
_cell.length_b   1.000
_cell.length_c   1.000
_cell.angle_alpha   90.00
_cell.angle_beta   90.00
_cell.angle_gamma   90.00
#
_symmetry.space_group_name_H-M   'P 1'
#
loop_
_entity.id
_entity.type
_entity.pdbx_description
1 polymer ?
#
loop_
_entity_poly.entity_id
_entity_poly.type
_entity_poly.pdbx_seq_one_letter_code
_entity_poly.pdbx_strand_id
1 'polypeptide(L)'
;MGFVVALLVLGAWCGSCSAQRQRACVEAGKSDVCICSSATDSSPETVDCSSKTLADVPTGIPASTDKLELQFNQLASIDAKAFQGLPHLTFLSITNNPQLQSLPVGVFDHLTQLDKLYLGGTS
;
A
#
# COMPACT_ATOMS: atom_id res chain seq x y z
N MET A 1 43.45 46.42 -3.25
CA MET A 1 43.59 45.05 -2.70
C MET A 1 42.71 44.97 -1.46
N GLY A 2 41.67 44.13 -1.46
CA GLY A 2 40.81 43.95 -0.27
C GLY A 2 39.35 43.65 -0.60
N PHE A 3 39.11 42.58 -1.35
CA PHE A 3 37.82 41.90 -1.43
C PHE A 3 37.78 40.81 -0.35
N VAL A 4 36.56 40.38 0.03
CA VAL A 4 36.21 39.03 0.56
C VAL A 4 36.39 38.83 2.09
N VAL A 5 35.49 38.20 2.84
CA VAL A 5 34.14 37.63 2.60
C VAL A 5 33.43 37.43 3.95
N ALA A 6 32.10 37.37 3.81
CA ALA A 6 31.07 37.11 4.80
C ALA A 6 31.25 35.89 5.72
N LEU A 7 30.55 36.02 6.86
CA LEU A 7 30.19 35.06 7.90
C LEU A 7 30.04 33.60 7.43
N LEU A 8 30.88 32.72 7.97
CA LEU A 8 30.66 31.27 7.97
C LEU A 8 29.74 30.91 9.14
N VAL A 9 28.43 30.94 8.90
CA VAL A 9 27.50 30.14 9.69
C VAL A 9 27.66 28.72 9.19
N LEU A 10 28.30 27.85 9.97
CA LEU A 10 28.38 26.41 9.71
C LEU A 10 26.99 25.79 9.93
N GLY A 11 26.07 26.08 9.00
CA GLY A 11 24.83 25.34 8.84
C GLY A 11 25.16 23.94 8.35
N ALA A 12 24.70 22.95 9.11
CA ALA A 12 24.85 21.54 8.82
C ALA A 12 24.51 21.24 7.35
N TRP A 13 25.49 20.73 6.60
CA TRP A 13 25.25 20.08 5.32
C TRP A 13 24.57 18.74 5.60
N CYS A 14 23.25 18.77 5.75
CA CYS A 14 22.44 17.58 5.51
C CYS A 14 22.41 17.41 3.99
N GLY A 15 23.45 16.79 3.44
CA GLY A 15 23.54 16.45 2.03
C GLY A 15 22.35 15.57 1.68
N SER A 16 21.37 16.17 1.01
CA SER A 16 20.23 15.57 0.33
C SER A 16 19.94 14.13 0.74
N CYS A 17 19.37 13.98 1.94
CA CYS A 17 18.54 12.82 2.23
C CYS A 17 17.53 12.75 1.07
N SER A 18 17.62 11.73 0.21
CA SER A 18 16.66 11.51 -0.87
C SER A 18 15.32 11.05 -0.27
N ALA A 19 14.75 11.91 0.57
CA ALA A 19 13.41 11.87 1.08
C ALA A 19 12.48 12.39 -0.02
N GLN A 20 12.28 11.58 -1.07
CA GLN A 20 11.25 11.87 -2.08
C GLN A 20 10.86 10.60 -2.86
N ARG A 21 10.49 9.52 -2.15
CA ARG A 21 9.73 8.40 -2.72
C ARG A 21 8.74 7.86 -1.67
N GLN A 22 7.70 8.62 -1.40
CA GLN A 22 6.42 8.04 -0.99
C GLN A 22 5.31 8.92 -1.58
N ARG A 23 4.52 8.36 -2.49
CA ARG A 23 3.26 8.98 -2.96
C ARG A 23 2.07 8.07 -2.70
N ALA A 24 2.26 7.20 -1.73
CA ALA A 24 1.53 5.99 -1.51
C ALA A 24 1.26 5.86 0.00
N CYS A 25 2.33 5.75 0.77
CA CYS A 25 2.29 5.86 2.24
C CYS A 25 2.10 7.30 2.79
N VAL A 26 1.86 8.33 1.97
CA VAL A 26 1.72 9.73 2.47
C VAL A 26 0.28 10.12 2.77
N GLU A 27 -0.72 9.44 2.19
CA GLU A 27 -2.13 9.63 2.54
C GLU A 27 -2.77 8.40 3.21
N ALA A 28 -2.26 7.18 2.96
CA ALA A 28 -2.69 5.98 3.68
C ALA A 28 -1.97 5.74 5.02
N GLY A 29 -0.83 6.40 5.24
CA GLY A 29 0.17 6.01 6.24
C GLY A 29 0.31 6.93 7.44
N LYS A 30 -0.80 7.40 8.00
CA LYS A 30 -0.89 7.75 9.43
C LYS A 30 -2.15 7.17 10.05
N SER A 31 -2.58 6.03 9.53
CA SER A 31 -3.69 5.27 10.08
C SER A 31 -3.13 3.95 10.56
N ASP A 32 -3.37 3.59 11.81
CA ASP A 32 -2.95 2.33 12.45
C ASP A 32 -3.51 1.05 11.75
N VAL A 33 -4.19 1.26 10.63
CA VAL A 33 -4.97 0.34 9.80
C VAL A 33 -4.10 -0.53 8.89
N CYS A 34 -3.04 -0.01 8.25
CA CYS A 34 -2.16 -0.83 7.38
C CYS A 34 -0.69 -0.43 7.47
N ILE A 35 0.19 -1.41 7.33
CA ILE A 35 1.64 -1.24 7.24
C ILE A 35 2.01 -1.14 5.76
N CYS A 36 2.55 0.01 5.36
CA CYS A 36 2.96 0.24 3.98
C CYS A 36 4.49 0.30 3.91
N SER A 37 5.09 -0.53 3.06
CA SER A 37 6.52 -0.52 2.78
C SER A 37 6.79 0.15 1.45
N SER A 38 7.64 1.18 1.44
CA SER A 38 7.92 1.94 0.22
C SER A 38 8.70 1.08 -0.77
N ALA A 39 8.38 1.19 -2.06
CA ALA A 39 9.17 0.57 -3.11
C ALA A 39 10.61 1.08 -3.08
N THR A 40 11.57 0.17 -2.96
CA THR A 40 12.98 0.42 -3.21
C THR A 40 13.38 -0.26 -4.51
N ASP A 41 14.55 0.07 -5.05
CA ASP A 41 15.08 -0.62 -6.24
C ASP A 41 15.27 -2.15 -6.00
N SER A 42 15.19 -2.59 -4.74
CA SER A 42 15.34 -3.98 -4.30
C SER A 42 14.07 -4.62 -3.75
N SER A 43 12.97 -3.86 -3.55
CA SER A 43 11.74 -4.38 -2.93
C SER A 43 10.49 -3.69 -3.49
N PRO A 44 9.51 -4.46 -4.02
CA PRO A 44 8.24 -3.92 -4.50
C PRO A 44 7.39 -3.32 -3.37
N GLU A 45 6.47 -2.41 -3.70
CA GLU A 45 5.61 -1.74 -2.71
C GLU A 45 4.59 -2.74 -2.15
N THR A 46 4.69 -3.02 -0.85
CA THR A 46 3.82 -3.98 -0.16
C THR A 46 2.96 -3.26 0.87
N VAL A 47 1.65 -3.50 0.80
CA VAL A 47 0.64 -2.97 1.71
C VAL A 47 0.04 -4.13 2.49
N ASP A 48 0.39 -4.20 3.77
CA ASP A 48 -0.09 -5.20 4.71
C ASP A 48 -1.16 -4.63 5.63
N CYS A 49 -2.39 -5.08 5.43
CA CYS A 49 -3.57 -4.73 6.21
C CYS A 49 -4.08 -5.92 7.02
N SER A 50 -3.24 -6.93 7.26
CA SER A 50 -3.65 -8.18 7.88
C SER A 50 -3.81 -8.11 9.40
N SER A 51 -4.77 -8.86 9.93
CA SER A 51 -5.08 -8.90 11.37
C SER A 51 -5.48 -7.53 11.96
N LYS A 52 -6.20 -6.72 11.19
CA LYS A 52 -6.58 -5.33 11.55
C LYS A 52 -8.07 -5.18 11.82
N THR A 53 -8.80 -6.31 11.89
CA THR A 53 -10.24 -6.37 12.16
C THR A 53 -11.07 -5.51 11.19
N LEU A 54 -10.61 -5.42 9.93
CA LEU A 54 -11.26 -4.57 8.93
C LEU A 54 -12.61 -5.15 8.53
N ALA A 55 -13.63 -4.29 8.49
CA ALA A 55 -14.96 -4.64 7.98
C ALA A 55 -15.08 -4.42 6.46
N ASP A 56 -14.25 -3.53 5.91
CA ASP A 56 -14.22 -3.15 4.50
C ASP A 56 -12.78 -3.02 4.00
N VAL A 57 -12.59 -3.08 2.67
CA VAL A 57 -11.29 -2.83 2.03
C VAL A 57 -10.91 -1.35 2.23
N PRO A 58 -9.71 -1.05 2.78
CA PRO A 58 -9.32 0.32 3.06
C PRO A 58 -9.18 1.12 1.77
N THR A 59 -9.63 2.37 1.80
CA THR A 59 -9.45 3.33 0.69
C THR A 59 -8.08 3.99 0.77
N GLY A 60 -7.59 4.48 -0.35
CA GLY A 60 -6.29 5.18 -0.41
C GLY A 60 -5.10 4.24 -0.55
N ILE A 61 -5.33 2.96 -0.88
CA ILE A 61 -4.25 2.05 -1.25
C ILE A 61 -3.52 2.63 -2.47
N PRO A 62 -2.19 2.72 -2.43
CA PRO A 62 -1.40 3.28 -3.51
C PRO A 62 -1.57 2.53 -4.83
N ALA A 63 -1.67 3.26 -5.94
CA ALA A 63 -1.76 2.63 -7.27
C ALA A 63 -0.50 1.84 -7.67
N SER A 64 0.65 2.17 -7.09
CA SER A 64 1.93 1.47 -7.26
C SER A 64 2.08 0.21 -6.40
N THR A 65 1.06 -0.15 -5.61
CA THR A 65 1.08 -1.36 -4.77
C THR A 65 1.22 -2.61 -5.64
N ASP A 66 2.28 -3.38 -5.40
CA ASP A 66 2.53 -4.67 -6.05
C ASP A 66 1.88 -5.82 -5.28
N LYS A 67 1.86 -5.72 -3.94
CA LYS A 67 1.36 -6.76 -3.05
C LYS A 67 0.39 -6.19 -2.02
N LEU A 68 -0.83 -6.73 -2.00
CA LEU A 68 -1.88 -6.35 -1.06
C LEU A 68 -2.31 -7.56 -0.23
N GLU A 69 -2.23 -7.39 1.09
CA GLU A 69 -2.52 -8.42 2.06
C GLU A 69 -3.67 -7.98 2.97
N LEU A 70 -4.82 -8.67 2.87
CA LEU A 70 -6.06 -8.38 3.61
C LEU A 70 -6.51 -9.58 4.45
N GLN A 71 -5.61 -10.53 4.70
CA GLN A 71 -5.95 -11.74 5.44
C GLN A 71 -6.26 -11.50 6.93
N PHE A 72 -7.01 -12.41 7.54
CA PHE A 72 -7.37 -12.37 8.96
C PHE A 72 -8.14 -11.09 9.36
N ASN A 73 -9.08 -10.67 8.51
CA ASN A 73 -9.96 -9.54 8.78
C ASN A 73 -11.41 -10.01 8.93
N GLN A 74 -12.35 -9.05 9.02
CA GLN A 74 -13.77 -9.28 9.17
C GLN A 74 -14.53 -8.72 7.96
N LEU A 75 -13.93 -8.80 6.77
CA LEU A 75 -14.58 -8.31 5.56
C LEU A 75 -15.89 -9.07 5.36
N ALA A 76 -17.00 -8.35 5.27
CA ALA A 76 -18.33 -8.94 5.01
C ALA A 76 -18.72 -8.81 3.53
N SER A 77 -18.24 -7.76 2.90
CA SER A 77 -18.42 -7.47 1.48
C SER A 77 -17.18 -6.80 0.91
N ILE A 78 -17.00 -6.91 -0.41
CA ILE A 78 -15.99 -6.15 -1.15
C ILE A 78 -16.73 -5.36 -2.22
N ASP A 79 -16.45 -4.07 -2.32
CA ASP A 79 -16.99 -3.22 -3.40
C ASP A 79 -16.43 -3.68 -4.76
N ALA A 80 -17.25 -3.69 -5.80
CA ALA A 80 -16.83 -4.10 -7.15
C ALA A 80 -15.67 -3.25 -7.71
N LYS A 81 -15.48 -2.04 -7.17
CA LYS A 81 -14.42 -1.10 -7.55
C LYS A 81 -13.24 -1.08 -6.59
N ALA A 82 -13.24 -1.89 -5.53
CA ALA A 82 -12.23 -1.87 -4.47
C ALA A 82 -10.79 -1.97 -4.99
N PHE A 83 -10.58 -2.71 -6.09
CA PHE A 83 -9.25 -2.95 -6.66
C PHE A 83 -9.00 -2.23 -8.01
N GLN A 84 -9.94 -1.40 -8.50
CA GLN A 84 -9.80 -0.73 -9.80
C GLN A 84 -8.60 0.22 -9.89
N GLY A 85 -8.17 0.77 -8.76
CA GLY A 85 -7.04 1.69 -8.68
C GLY A 85 -5.67 1.02 -8.57
N LEU A 86 -5.59 -0.31 -8.65
CA LEU A 86 -4.36 -1.08 -8.38
C LEU A 86 -3.87 -1.84 -9.62
N PRO A 87 -3.51 -1.15 -10.72
CA PRO A 87 -3.15 -1.80 -11.98
C PRO A 87 -1.85 -2.61 -11.91
N HIS A 88 -1.00 -2.32 -10.92
CA HIS A 88 0.30 -2.97 -10.69
C HIS A 88 0.24 -4.17 -9.74
N LEU A 89 -0.95 -4.51 -9.24
CA LEU A 89 -1.09 -5.56 -8.25
C LEU A 89 -0.74 -6.92 -8.87
N THR A 90 0.29 -7.56 -8.32
CA THR A 90 0.74 -8.92 -8.70
C THR A 90 0.30 -9.97 -7.68
N PHE A 91 0.06 -9.56 -6.44
CA PHE A 91 -0.34 -10.44 -5.35
C PHE A 91 -1.53 -9.84 -4.59
N LEU A 92 -2.59 -10.63 -4.44
CA LEU A 92 -3.75 -10.31 -3.61
C LEU A 92 -4.11 -11.50 -2.73
N SER A 93 -4.18 -11.26 -1.41
CA SER A 93 -4.68 -12.24 -0.44
C SER A 93 -5.86 -11.65 0.33
N ILE A 94 -7.01 -12.31 0.25
CA ILE A 94 -8.23 -11.98 1.02
C ILE A 94 -8.68 -13.18 1.87
N THR A 95 -7.74 -14.05 2.26
CA THR A 95 -8.02 -15.26 3.02
C THR A 95 -8.45 -14.96 4.46
N ASN A 96 -9.10 -15.92 5.11
CA ASN A 96 -9.47 -15.84 6.52
C ASN A 96 -10.34 -14.61 6.85
N ASN A 97 -11.31 -14.33 5.97
CA ASN A 97 -12.40 -13.37 6.18
C ASN A 97 -13.72 -14.15 6.36
N PRO A 98 -14.10 -14.53 7.60
CA PRO A 98 -15.20 -15.47 7.84
C PRO A 98 -16.59 -14.92 7.49
N GLN A 99 -16.74 -13.60 7.36
CA GLN A 99 -17.99 -12.95 6.98
C GLN A 99 -18.14 -12.77 5.46
N LEU A 100 -17.06 -12.95 4.69
CA LEU A 100 -17.05 -12.72 3.25
C LEU A 100 -17.62 -13.94 2.52
N GLN A 101 -18.91 -13.90 2.21
CA GLN A 101 -19.62 -15.04 1.59
C GLN A 101 -19.52 -15.07 0.07
N SER A 102 -19.37 -13.91 -0.56
CA SER A 102 -19.34 -13.80 -2.02
C SER A 102 -18.51 -12.61 -2.46
N LEU A 103 -18.06 -12.66 -3.72
CA LEU A 103 -17.34 -11.59 -4.37
C LEU A 103 -18.18 -11.05 -5.53
N PRO A 104 -18.24 -9.73 -5.75
CA PRO A 104 -18.90 -9.18 -6.93
C PRO A 104 -18.29 -9.72 -8.21
N VAL A 105 -19.14 -9.91 -9.22
CA VAL A 105 -18.68 -10.25 -10.57
C VAL A 105 -17.79 -9.11 -11.08
N GLY A 106 -16.63 -9.46 -11.61
CA GLY A 106 -15.69 -8.52 -12.20
C GLY A 106 -14.85 -7.71 -11.21
N VAL A 107 -14.88 -8.04 -9.91
CA VAL A 107 -14.10 -7.33 -8.88
C VAL A 107 -12.58 -7.36 -9.15
N PHE A 108 -12.10 -8.30 -9.96
CA PHE A 108 -10.69 -8.45 -10.34
C PHE A 108 -10.39 -8.07 -11.80
N ASP A 109 -11.36 -7.62 -12.60
CA ASP A 109 -11.21 -7.44 -14.05
C ASP A 109 -10.12 -6.43 -14.43
N HIS A 110 -9.85 -5.47 -13.53
CA HIS A 110 -8.84 -4.43 -13.73
C HIS A 110 -7.44 -4.82 -13.27
N LEU A 111 -7.30 -5.96 -12.56
CA LEU A 111 -6.03 -6.45 -12.04
C LEU A 111 -5.25 -7.21 -13.12
N THR A 112 -4.92 -6.51 -14.21
CA THR A 112 -4.28 -7.10 -15.41
C THR A 112 -2.90 -7.71 -15.17
N GLN A 113 -2.25 -7.36 -14.07
CA GLN A 113 -0.91 -7.84 -13.69
C GLN A 113 -0.95 -8.89 -12.57
N LEU A 114 -2.15 -9.32 -12.15
CA LEU A 114 -2.30 -10.25 -11.03
C LEU A 114 -1.74 -11.62 -11.37
N ASP A 115 -0.70 -12.02 -10.64
CA ASP A 115 -0.05 -13.32 -10.76
C ASP A 115 -0.60 -14.31 -9.73
N LYS A 116 -0.86 -13.82 -8.50
CA LYS A 116 -1.29 -14.66 -7.37
C LYS A 116 -2.51 -14.09 -6.69
N LEU A 117 -3.57 -14.90 -6.64
CA LEU A 117 -4.81 -14.60 -5.96
C LEU A 117 -5.11 -15.69 -4.93
N TYR A 118 -5.21 -15.32 -3.66
CA TYR A 118 -5.56 -16.22 -2.57
C TYR A 118 -6.95 -15.89 -2.03
N LEU A 119 -7.90 -16.79 -2.31
CA LEU A 119 -9.27 -16.77 -1.83
C LEU A 119 -9.48 -17.99 -0.93
N GLY A 120 -10.02 -17.80 0.27
CA GLY A 120 -10.33 -18.93 1.15
C GLY A 120 -10.80 -18.50 2.53
N GLY A 121 -11.88 -19.11 3.02
CA GLY A 121 -12.28 -19.08 4.42
C GLY A 121 -11.74 -20.31 5.13
N THR A 122 -11.31 -20.17 6.38
CA THR A 122 -11.06 -21.33 7.25
C THR A 122 -12.39 -22.07 7.44
N SER A 123 -12.41 -23.35 7.05
CA SER A 123 -13.50 -24.30 7.32
C SER A 123 -13.97 -24.29 8.78
#